data_AF-A0A917LDW6-F1
#
_entry.id   AF-A0A917LDW6-F1
#
_cell.length_a   1.000
_cell.length_b   1.000
_cell.length_c   1.000
_cell.angle_alpha   90.00
_cell.angle_beta   90.00
_cell.angle_gamma   90.00
#
_symmetry.space_group_name_H-M   'P 1'
#
loop_
_entity.id
_entity.type
_entity.pdbx_description
1 polymer ?
#
loop_
_entity_poly.entity_id
_entity_poly.type
_entity_poly.pdbx_seq_one_letter_code
_entity_poly.pdbx_strand_id
1 'polypeptide(L)' 'MQEVFAGKAFYDCNVAMVVTNSTLTAPAANTARKLGVTLWDRSRLIEELAQTQASIEFEDYLERYYE' A
#
# COMPACT_ATOMS: atom_id res chain seq x y z
N MET A 1 4.12 -8.00 8.78
CA MET A 1 4.67 -6.75 9.35
C MET A 1 6.16 -6.83 9.63
N GLN A 2 6.61 -7.77 10.48
CA GLN A 2 8.04 -7.88 10.82
C GLN A 2 8.91 -8.20 9.59
N GLU A 3 8.43 -9.05 8.68
CA GLU A 3 9.11 -9.35 7.42
C GLU A 3 9.35 -8.10 6.56
N VAL A 4 8.42 -7.15 6.55
CA VAL A 4 8.52 -5.90 5.77
C VAL A 4 9.56 -4.97 6.39
N PHE A 5 9.60 -4.88 7.72
CA PHE A 5 10.64 -4.16 8.43
C PHE A 5 12.04 -4.79 8.23
N ALA A 6 12.12 -6.13 8.33
CA ALA A 6 13.35 -6.88 8.08
C ALA A 6 13.82 -6.70 6.63
N GLY A 7 12.90 -6.73 5.67
CA GLY A 7 13.19 -6.47 4.26
C GLY A 7 13.76 -5.06 4.05
N LYS A 8 13.17 -4.03 4.68
CA LYS A 8 13.72 -2.66 4.63
C LYS A 8 15.17 -2.62 5.13
N ALA A 9 15.45 -3.24 6.27
CA ALA A 9 16.80 -3.28 6.83
C ALA A 9 17.76 -4.09 5.95
N PHE A 10 17.29 -5.19 5.35
CA PHE A 10 18.10 -6.05 4.49
C PHE A 10 18.49 -5.38 3.18
N TYR A 11 17.59 -4.61 2.57
CA TYR A 11 17.82 -3.91 1.31
C TYR A 11 18.28 -2.45 1.49
N ASP A 12 18.66 -2.04 2.72
CA ASP A 12 19.07 -0.67 3.05
C ASP A 12 18.07 0.42 2.60
N CYS A 13 16.78 0.09 2.57
CA CYS A 13 15.74 1.01 2.14
C CYS A 13 15.45 2.09 3.20
N ASN A 14 15.09 3.31 2.78
CA ASN A 14 14.74 4.39 3.71
C ASN A 14 13.35 4.22 4.34
N VAL A 15 12.40 3.65 3.59
CA VAL A 15 10.98 3.56 3.98
C VAL A 15 10.47 2.13 3.76
N ALA A 16 9.49 1.73 4.58
CA ALA A 16 8.77 0.48 4.45
C ALA A 16 7.27 0.77 4.43
N MET A 17 6.53 0.10 3.55
CA MET A 17 5.09 0.27 3.45
C MET A 17 4.39 -1.06 3.18
N VAL A 18 3.18 -1.21 3.73
CA VAL A 18 2.25 -2.28 3.40
C VAL A 18 0.97 -1.65 2.85
N VAL A 19 0.58 -2.08 1.65
CA VAL A 19 -0.68 -1.70 1.01
C VAL A 19 -1.52 -2.96 0.86
N THR A 20 -2.75 -2.94 1.34
CA THR A 20 -3.66 -4.09 1.28
C THR A 20 -5.11 -3.67 1.08
N ASN A 21 -5.87 -4.52 0.39
CA ASN A 21 -7.32 -4.36 0.25
C ASN A 21 -8.10 -4.89 1.46
N SER A 22 -7.41 -5.38 2.50
CA SER A 22 -8.04 -5.97 3.69
C SER A 22 -7.90 -5.05 4.89
N THR A 23 -8.69 -5.28 5.93
CA THR A 23 -8.52 -4.59 7.22
C THR A 23 -7.49 -5.32 8.05
N LEU A 24 -6.75 -4.57 8.87
CA LEU A 24 -5.75 -5.12 9.76
C LEU A 24 -6.26 -5.14 11.20
N THR A 25 -5.80 -6.12 11.96
CA THR A 25 -6.11 -6.18 13.39
C THR A 25 -5.40 -5.05 14.12
N ALA A 26 -6.00 -4.56 15.22
CA ALA A 26 -5.41 -3.49 16.02
C ALA A 26 -3.96 -3.79 16.48
N PRO A 27 -3.60 -5.02 16.88
CA PRO A 27 -2.21 -5.36 17.17
C PRO A 27 -1.28 -5.19 15.95
N ALA A 28 -1.70 -5.63 14.77
CA ALA A 28 -0.89 -5.52 13.56
C ALA A 28 -0.64 -4.05 13.17
N ALA A 29 -1.67 -3.20 13.26
CA ALA A 29 -1.53 -1.76 13.04
C ALA A 29 -0.61 -1.08 14.08
N ASN A 30 -0.72 -1.49 15.35
CA ASN A 30 0.18 -1.01 16.41
C ASN A 30 1.64 -1.40 16.15
N THR A 31 1.88 -2.64 15.73
CA THR A 31 3.23 -3.11 15.37
C THR A 31 3.78 -2.33 14.17
N ALA A 32 2.97 -2.07 13.14
CA ALA A 32 3.37 -1.24 12.00
C ALA A 32 3.86 0.14 12.43
N ARG A 33 3.08 0.83 13.26
CA ARG A 33 3.44 2.15 13.80
C ARG A 33 4.75 2.11 14.59
N LYS A 34 4.92 1.13 15.47
CA LYS A 34 6.14 0.97 16.29
C LYS A 34 7.39 0.69 15.44
N LEU A 35 7.23 -0.04 14.33
CA LEU A 35 8.32 -0.37 13.42
C LEU A 35 8.58 0.71 12.36
N GLY A 36 7.81 1.81 12.36
CA GLY A 36 7.92 2.85 11.34
C GLY A 36 7.55 2.35 9.93
N VAL A 37 6.64 1.38 9.85
CA VAL A 37 6.10 0.88 8.58
C VAL A 37 4.80 1.60 8.28
N THR A 38 4.74 2.28 7.13
CA THR A 38 3.52 2.93 6.64
C THR A 38 2.48 1.87 6.28
N LEU A 39 1.22 2.15 6.61
CA LEU A 39 0.14 1.19 6.42
C LEU A 39 -1.02 1.83 5.65
N TRP A 40 -1.34 1.26 4.50
CA TRP A 40 -2.54 1.56 3.73
C TRP A 40 -3.45 0.34 3.78
N ASP A 41 -4.49 0.44 4.60
CA ASP A 41 -5.60 -0.51 4.57
C ASP A 41 -6.60 -0.12 3.48
N ARG A 42 -7.68 -0.91 3.36
CA ARG A 42 -8.74 -0.67 2.36
C ARG A 42 -9.24 0.77 2.38
N SER A 43 -9.51 1.33 3.55
CA SER A 43 -10.11 2.66 3.67
C SER A 43 -9.15 3.72 3.17
N ARG A 44 -7.88 3.67 3.63
CA ARG A 44 -6.86 4.62 3.17
C ARG A 44 -6.61 4.48 1.67
N LEU A 45 -6.54 3.25 1.17
CA LEU A 45 -6.33 2.99 -0.25
C LEU A 45 -7.45 3.60 -1.11
N ILE A 46 -8.71 3.47 -0.70
CA ILE A 46 -9.85 4.09 -1.40
C ILE A 46 -9.74 5.62 -1.37
N GLU A 47 -9.41 6.21 -0.22
CA GLU A 47 -9.24 7.66 -0.09
C GLU A 47 -8.16 8.20 -1.04
N GLU A 48 -7.01 7.52 -1.12
CA GLU A 48 -5.89 7.92 -1.96
C GLU A 48 -6.20 7.73 -3.45
N LEU A 49 -6.84 6.62 -3.82
CA LEU A 49 -7.26 6.37 -5.20
C LEU A 49 -8.31 7.39 -5.66
N ALA A 50 -9.26 7.76 -4.80
CA ALA A 50 -10.27 8.76 -5.12
C ALA A 50 -9.66 10.18 -5.30
N GLN A 51 -8.58 10.49 -4.59
CA GLN A 51 -7.85 11.75 -4.75
C GLN A 51 -6.94 11.75 -5.99
N THR A 52 -6.52 10.57 -6.43
CA THR A 52 -5.63 10.39 -7.59
C THR A 52 -6.45 10.20 -8.85
N GLN A 53 -7.27 11.19 -9.21
CA GLN A 53 -7.90 11.19 -10.54
C GLN A 53 -6.89 11.68 -11.57
N ALA A 54 -6.12 10.76 -12.14
CA ALA A 54 -5.29 10.99 -13.32
C ALA A 54 -5.66 10.00 -14.44
N SER A 55 -6.69 10.39 -15.20
CA SER A 55 -6.78 10.28 -16.67
C SER A 55 -6.33 8.99 -17.36
N ILE A 56 -6.75 7.83 -16.85
CA ILE A 56 -6.88 6.64 -17.69
C ILE A 56 -8.35 6.29 -17.61
N GLU A 57 -9.09 6.59 -18.67
CA GLU A 57 -10.44 6.06 -18.80
C GLU A 57 -10.33 4.53 -18.77
N PHE A 58 -11.31 3.85 -18.18
CA PHE A 58 -11.26 2.39 -18.08
C PHE A 58 -11.06 1.73 -19.47
N GLU A 59 -11.52 2.39 -20.53
CA GLU A 59 -11.30 2.02 -21.92
C GLU A 59 -9.82 2.08 -22.34
N ASP A 60 -9.10 3.17 -22.01
CA ASP A 60 -7.66 3.32 -22.29
C ASP A 60 -6.80 2.22 -21.62
N TYR A 61 -7.23 1.76 -20.43
CA TYR A 61 -6.58 0.65 -19.74
C TYR A 61 -6.81 -0.69 -20.45
N LEU A 62 -8.03 -0.95 -20.91
CA LEU A 62 -8.36 -2.20 -21.59
C LEU A 62 -7.63 -2.34 -22.92
N GLU A 63 -7.59 -1.29 -23.75
CA GLU A 63 -6.88 -1.31 -25.04
C GLU A 63 -5.39 -1.60 -24.87
N ARG A 64 -4.75 -1.01 -23.85
CA ARG A 64 -3.29 -1.15 -23.65
C ARG A 64 -2.84 -2.56 -23.25
N TYR A 65 -3.72 -3.37 -22.66
CA TYR A 65 -3.36 -4.66 -22.07
C TYR A 65 -4.02 -5.87 -22.73
N TYR A 66 -5.05 -5.66 -23.54
CA TYR A 66 -5.81 -6.74 -24.18
C TYR A 66 -5.85 -6.66 -25.72
N GLU A 67 -5.23 -5.66 -26.35
CA GLU A 67 -4.93 -5.65 -27.80
C GLU A 67 -3.45 -5.89 -28.11
#